data_AF-A0A158D319-F1
#
_entry.id   AF-A0A158D319-F1
#
_cell.length_a   1.000
_cell.length_b   1.000
_cell.length_c   1.000
_cell.angle_alpha   90.00
_cell.angle_beta   90.00
_cell.angle_gamma   90.00
#
_symmetry.space_group_name_H-M   'P 1'
#
loop_
_entity.id
_entity.type
_entity.pdbx_description
1 polymer ?
#
loop_
_entity_poly.entity_id
_entity_poly.type
_entity_poly.pdbx_seq_one_letter_code
_entity_poly.pdbx_strand_id
1 'polypeptide(L)'
;MVQGLPPDRDENDGSNGFERWPAEAPTAAIARVVLQLDEAITLKRRAAAARLTAQGDAVPFLPIKPSRLELAVVIALAETYGAALYLDARFLPVLDFMADYGAVKLVQRVMYGARPTTDFEVTVYAAENARLAALLRDARTAFEFLCATWPEVFMGQASEALAKLGLPRLHAPAPPAPREPPLESEDGEPDDG
;
A
#
# COMPACT_ATOMS: atom_id res chain seq x y z
N MET A 1 -1.63 45.78 42.82
CA MET A 1 -2.19 45.45 41.48
C MET A 1 -1.24 44.42 40.88
N VAL A 2 -1.42 43.13 41.18
CA VAL A 2 -2.14 42.10 40.39
C VAL A 2 -1.67 42.00 38.93
N GLN A 3 -0.91 40.91 38.72
CA GLN A 3 -0.54 40.10 37.55
C GLN A 3 -1.07 40.45 36.14
N GLY A 4 -0.21 40.18 35.14
CA GLY A 4 -0.59 39.87 33.77
C GLY A 4 0.44 38.94 33.12
N LEU A 5 0.18 37.63 33.16
CA LEU A 5 0.83 36.59 32.33
C LEU A 5 0.25 36.69 30.88
N PRO A 6 0.94 36.22 29.83
CA PRO A 6 0.58 36.48 28.43
C PRO A 6 -0.40 35.43 27.88
N PRO A 7 -1.23 35.75 26.89
CA PRO A 7 -1.89 34.72 26.08
C PRO A 7 -1.10 34.44 24.80
N ASP A 8 -0.56 33.22 24.76
CA ASP A 8 -0.74 32.21 23.71
C ASP A 8 -0.42 32.58 22.26
N ARG A 9 0.80 32.18 21.86
CA ARG A 9 1.11 31.74 20.51
C ARG A 9 0.34 30.46 20.22
N ASP A 10 -0.76 30.58 19.50
CA ASP A 10 -1.35 29.50 18.71
C ASP A 10 -1.58 30.00 17.29
N GLU A 11 -0.48 30.21 16.55
CA GLU A 11 -0.55 30.10 15.10
C GLU A 11 -0.68 28.61 14.78
N ASN A 12 -1.95 28.19 14.80
CA ASN A 12 -2.45 26.94 14.30
C ASN A 12 -2.12 26.82 12.80
N ASP A 13 -0.86 26.49 12.50
CA ASP A 13 -0.45 25.91 11.22
C ASP A 13 -0.99 24.48 11.18
N GLY A 14 -2.31 24.41 10.98
CA GLY A 14 -3.03 23.21 10.61
C GLY A 14 -2.58 22.79 9.21
N SER A 15 -1.35 22.28 9.13
CA SER A 15 -0.85 21.52 7.99
C SER A 15 -1.83 20.37 7.76
N ASN A 16 -2.77 20.57 6.85
CA ASN A 16 -3.61 19.55 6.24
C ASN A 16 -2.69 18.57 5.48
N GLY A 17 -2.03 17.68 6.23
CA GLY A 17 -1.13 16.64 5.74
C GLY A 17 -1.83 15.51 5.00
N PHE A 18 -3.12 15.67 4.66
CA PHE A 18 -3.93 14.65 4.00
C PHE A 18 -4.00 14.78 2.47
N GLU A 19 -3.43 15.84 1.87
CA GLU A 19 -3.48 16.04 0.41
C GLU A 19 -2.16 15.79 -0.34
N ARG A 20 -1.05 15.50 0.36
CA ARG A 20 0.28 15.44 -0.27
C ARG A 20 0.66 14.04 -0.77
N TRP A 21 -0.11 13.47 -1.70
CA TRP A 21 0.26 12.20 -2.36
C TRP A 21 -0.35 12.00 -3.78
N PRO A 22 0.46 11.86 -4.86
CA PRO A 22 1.76 12.43 -5.12
C PRO A 22 1.68 13.41 -6.32
N ALA A 23 1.63 14.71 -6.04
CA ALA A 23 1.87 15.75 -7.06
C ALA A 23 3.35 16.19 -7.10
N GLU A 24 4.17 15.73 -6.14
CA GLU A 24 5.55 16.18 -5.96
C GLU A 24 6.51 15.01 -6.15
N ALA A 25 7.63 15.27 -6.85
CA ALA A 25 8.62 14.25 -7.14
C ALA A 25 9.21 13.68 -5.83
N PRO A 26 9.46 12.36 -5.74
CA PRO A 26 10.12 11.77 -4.58
C PRO A 26 11.42 12.52 -4.28
N THR A 27 11.67 12.82 -3.00
CA THR A 27 12.93 13.45 -2.63
C THR A 27 14.10 12.56 -3.06
N ALA A 28 15.26 13.16 -3.35
CA ALA A 28 16.45 12.41 -3.78
C ALA A 28 16.86 11.31 -2.78
N ALA A 29 16.54 11.48 -1.49
CA ALA A 29 16.75 10.46 -0.47
C ALA A 29 15.83 9.24 -0.68
N ILE A 30 14.53 9.45 -0.89
CA ILE A 30 13.56 8.39 -1.16
C ILE A 30 13.90 7.66 -2.45
N ALA A 31 14.25 8.39 -3.51
CA ALA A 31 14.66 7.78 -4.78
C ALA A 31 15.85 6.81 -4.61
N ARG A 32 16.83 7.15 -3.77
CA ARG A 32 17.96 6.26 -3.46
C ARG A 32 17.52 5.01 -2.70
N VAL A 33 16.64 5.17 -1.70
CA VAL A 33 16.09 4.03 -0.95
C VAL A 33 15.35 3.08 -1.90
N VAL A 34 14.48 3.62 -2.76
CA VAL A 34 13.72 2.83 -3.75
C VAL A 34 14.65 2.06 -4.68
N LEU A 35 15.69 2.71 -5.21
CA LEU A 35 16.68 2.05 -6.08
C LEU A 35 17.42 0.92 -5.35
N GLN A 36 17.84 1.13 -4.10
CA GLN A 36 18.50 0.09 -3.31
C GLN A 36 17.58 -1.11 -3.04
N LEU A 37 16.30 -0.86 -2.78
CA LEU A 37 15.32 -1.92 -2.57
C LEU A 37 15.01 -2.69 -3.86
N ASP A 38 14.85 -1.99 -4.98
CA ASP A 38 14.70 -2.60 -6.30
C ASP A 38 15.88 -3.51 -6.65
N GLU A 39 17.10 -3.01 -6.44
CA GLU A 39 18.34 -3.79 -6.64
C GLU A 39 18.41 -5.00 -5.72
N ALA A 40 18.08 -4.85 -4.44
CA ALA A 40 18.12 -5.95 -3.46
C ALA A 40 17.10 -7.05 -3.80
N ILE A 41 15.87 -6.69 -4.16
CA ILE A 41 14.82 -7.63 -4.57
C ILE A 41 15.25 -8.33 -5.86
N THR A 42 15.72 -7.57 -6.85
CA THR A 42 16.21 -8.10 -8.14
C THR A 42 17.36 -9.08 -7.94
N LEU A 43 18.32 -8.76 -7.06
CA LEU A 43 19.47 -9.60 -6.77
C LEU A 43 19.04 -10.92 -6.11
N LYS A 44 18.15 -10.86 -5.12
CA LYS A 44 17.60 -12.05 -4.45
C LYS A 44 16.85 -12.95 -5.43
N ARG A 45 15.96 -12.39 -6.25
CA ARG A 45 15.22 -13.15 -7.28
C ARG A 45 16.14 -13.79 -8.30
N ARG A 46 17.20 -13.09 -8.72
CA ARG A 46 18.22 -13.65 -9.64
C ARG A 46 18.99 -14.80 -8.98
N ALA A 47 19.37 -14.68 -7.72
CA ALA A 47 20.05 -15.74 -6.99
C ALA A 47 19.15 -16.97 -6.83
N ALA A 48 17.86 -16.77 -6.52
CA ALA A 48 16.88 -17.84 -6.46
C ALA A 48 16.71 -18.53 -7.82
N ALA A 49 16.57 -17.77 -8.92
CA ALA A 49 16.47 -18.30 -10.27
C ALA A 49 17.70 -19.13 -10.69
N ALA A 50 18.91 -18.65 -10.35
CA ALA A 50 20.16 -19.37 -10.61
C ALA A 50 20.21 -20.69 -9.83
N ARG A 51 19.76 -20.68 -8.57
CA ARG A 51 19.68 -21.89 -7.74
C ARG A 51 18.69 -22.90 -8.33
N LEU A 52 17.50 -22.46 -8.71
CA LEU A 52 16.49 -23.31 -9.34
C LEU A 52 17.03 -23.95 -10.63
N THR A 53 17.68 -23.14 -11.49
CA THR A 53 18.33 -23.61 -12.72
C THR A 53 19.39 -24.68 -12.43
N ALA A 54 20.23 -24.47 -11.41
CA ALA A 54 21.24 -25.45 -11.00
C ALA A 54 20.64 -26.75 -10.44
N GLN A 55 19.42 -26.69 -9.90
CA GLN A 55 18.67 -27.84 -9.38
C GLN A 55 17.85 -28.58 -10.46
N GLY A 56 17.86 -28.10 -11.71
CA GLY A 56 17.07 -28.66 -12.81
C GLY A 56 15.61 -28.20 -12.83
N ASP A 57 15.23 -27.23 -11.99
CA ASP A 57 13.92 -26.59 -11.98
C ASP A 57 14.05 -25.22 -12.65
N ALA A 58 13.71 -25.09 -13.92
CA ALA A 58 14.15 -23.94 -14.71
C ALA A 58 13.24 -22.69 -14.59
N VAL A 59 12.15 -22.73 -13.81
CA VAL A 59 11.14 -21.66 -13.85
C VAL A 59 11.07 -20.90 -12.52
N PRO A 60 11.57 -19.65 -12.47
CA PRO A 60 11.34 -18.77 -11.34
C PRO A 60 9.85 -18.47 -11.15
N PHE A 61 9.38 -18.54 -9.91
CA PHE A 61 7.97 -18.26 -9.56
C PHE A 61 7.56 -16.80 -9.77
N LEU A 62 8.53 -15.88 -9.84
CA LEU A 62 8.31 -14.45 -10.02
C LEU A 62 9.25 -13.86 -11.08
N PRO A 63 8.82 -12.81 -11.81
CA PRO A 63 9.71 -12.03 -12.65
C PRO A 63 10.90 -11.47 -11.85
N ILE A 64 12.09 -11.52 -12.45
CA ILE A 64 13.33 -11.06 -11.80
C ILE A 64 13.24 -9.59 -11.39
N LYS A 65 12.72 -8.73 -12.26
CA LYS A 65 12.50 -7.30 -11.96
C LYS A 65 11.14 -7.09 -11.32
N PRO A 66 11.04 -6.26 -10.27
CA PRO A 66 9.77 -5.81 -9.73
C PRO A 66 8.86 -5.20 -10.80
N SER A 67 7.56 -5.52 -10.74
CA SER A 67 6.58 -4.88 -11.60
C SER A 67 6.31 -3.42 -11.19
N ARG A 68 5.61 -2.66 -12.03
CA ARG A 68 5.17 -1.28 -11.69
C ARG A 68 4.34 -1.24 -10.39
N LEU A 69 3.50 -2.24 -10.16
CA LEU A 69 2.69 -2.33 -8.94
C LEU A 69 3.55 -2.67 -7.72
N GLU A 70 4.57 -3.51 -7.89
CA GLU A 70 5.51 -3.79 -6.81
C GLU A 70 6.36 -2.57 -6.47
N LEU A 71 6.76 -1.77 -7.46
CA LEU A 71 7.45 -0.51 -7.22
C LEU A 71 6.57 0.50 -6.47
N ALA A 72 5.25 0.54 -6.72
CA ALA A 72 4.35 1.39 -5.92
C ALA A 72 4.35 0.99 -4.42
N VAL A 73 4.43 -0.31 -4.12
CA VAL A 73 4.58 -0.80 -2.75
C VAL A 73 5.95 -0.42 -2.18
N VAL A 74 7.03 -0.57 -2.96
CA VAL A 74 8.39 -0.19 -2.55
C VAL A 74 8.47 1.30 -2.22
N ILE A 75 7.85 2.16 -3.02
CA ILE A 75 7.78 3.61 -2.80
C ILE A 75 7.06 3.91 -1.49
N ALA A 76 5.86 3.35 -1.29
CA ALA A 76 5.08 3.54 -0.06
C ALA A 76 5.87 3.13 1.19
N LEU A 77 6.59 2.00 1.13
CA LEU A 77 7.47 1.55 2.21
C LEU A 77 8.63 2.53 2.42
N ALA A 78 9.30 2.93 1.34
CA ALA A 78 10.44 3.85 1.38
C ALA A 78 10.06 5.20 1.98
N GLU A 79 8.86 5.69 1.74
CA GLU A 79 8.39 6.95 2.31
C GLU A 79 8.00 6.85 3.77
N THR A 80 7.47 5.69 4.16
CA THR A 80 7.11 5.43 5.56
C THR A 80 8.35 5.26 6.43
N TYR A 81 9.32 4.48 5.96
CA TYR A 81 10.44 4.01 6.79
C TYR A 81 11.82 4.51 6.35
N GLY A 82 11.93 5.10 5.16
CA GLY A 82 13.19 5.61 4.63
C GLY A 82 14.31 4.57 4.62
N ALA A 83 15.50 5.01 5.01
CA ALA A 83 16.69 4.15 5.06
C ALA A 83 16.60 3.01 6.08
N ALA A 84 15.66 3.07 7.05
CA ALA A 84 15.51 2.02 8.03
C ALA A 84 15.22 0.65 7.39
N LEU A 85 14.60 0.62 6.21
CA LEU A 85 14.28 -0.61 5.48
C LEU A 85 15.49 -1.50 5.15
N TYR A 86 16.68 -0.91 5.01
CA TYR A 86 17.91 -1.66 4.72
C TYR A 86 18.98 -1.54 5.79
N LEU A 87 18.85 -0.58 6.72
CA LEU A 87 19.78 -0.43 7.85
C LEU A 87 19.35 -1.27 9.06
N ASP A 88 18.06 -1.44 9.29
CA ASP A 88 17.54 -2.19 10.43
C ASP A 88 17.21 -3.64 10.01
N ALA A 89 17.90 -4.59 10.64
CA ALA A 89 17.74 -6.02 10.40
C ALA A 89 16.30 -6.52 10.60
N ARG A 90 15.47 -5.80 11.37
CA ARG A 90 14.05 -6.16 11.56
C ARG A 90 13.25 -6.18 10.26
N PHE A 91 13.69 -5.45 9.23
CA PHE A 91 13.02 -5.41 7.93
C PHE A 91 13.50 -6.48 6.95
N LEU A 92 14.55 -7.25 7.28
CA LEU A 92 15.00 -8.36 6.42
C LEU A 92 13.87 -9.33 6.05
N PRO A 93 12.99 -9.77 6.98
CA PRO A 93 11.87 -10.65 6.62
C PRO A 93 10.90 -10.03 5.61
N VAL A 94 10.77 -8.69 5.58
CA VAL A 94 9.93 -7.98 4.61
C VAL A 94 10.56 -8.03 3.22
N LEU A 95 11.87 -7.78 3.13
CA LEU A 95 12.61 -7.83 1.86
C LEU A 95 12.66 -9.25 1.30
N ASP A 96 12.88 -10.24 2.16
CA ASP A 96 12.82 -11.66 1.79
C ASP A 96 11.43 -12.03 1.29
N PHE A 97 10.38 -11.64 2.02
CA PHE A 97 9.00 -11.90 1.60
C PHE A 97 8.69 -11.27 0.22
N MET A 98 9.13 -10.03 -0.02
CA MET A 98 8.93 -9.37 -1.32
C MET A 98 9.70 -10.06 -2.44
N ALA A 99 10.92 -10.54 -2.18
CA ALA A 99 11.70 -11.28 -3.15
C ALA A 99 11.04 -12.63 -3.50
N ASP A 100 10.55 -13.36 -2.50
CA ASP A 100 10.06 -14.73 -2.62
C ASP A 100 8.59 -14.81 -3.09
N TYR A 101 7.73 -13.90 -2.61
CA TYR A 101 6.28 -13.95 -2.82
C TYR A 101 5.72 -12.72 -3.55
N GLY A 102 6.50 -11.65 -3.65
CA GLY A 102 6.11 -10.42 -4.31
C GLY A 102 5.49 -9.38 -3.37
N ALA A 103 5.65 -8.11 -3.74
CA ALA A 103 5.23 -6.99 -2.90
C ALA A 103 3.70 -6.83 -2.82
N VAL A 104 2.98 -7.23 -3.87
CA VAL A 104 1.50 -7.25 -3.86
C VAL A 104 0.98 -8.24 -2.80
N LYS A 105 1.58 -9.43 -2.73
CA LYS A 105 1.22 -10.43 -1.70
C LYS A 105 1.54 -9.93 -0.29
N LEU A 106 2.57 -9.12 -0.12
CA LEU A 106 2.92 -8.53 1.19
C LEU A 106 1.76 -7.66 1.68
N VAL A 107 1.29 -6.75 0.82
CA VAL A 107 0.16 -5.87 1.14
C VAL A 107 -1.10 -6.69 1.43
N GLN A 108 -1.44 -7.65 0.58
CA GLN A 108 -2.58 -8.54 0.80
C GLN A 108 -2.51 -9.24 2.16
N ARG A 109 -1.33 -9.80 2.50
CA ARG A 109 -1.09 -10.53 3.75
C ARG A 109 -1.12 -9.62 4.98
N VAL A 110 -0.60 -8.40 4.87
CA VAL A 110 -0.63 -7.40 5.96
C VAL A 110 -2.04 -6.85 6.19
N MET A 111 -2.77 -6.56 5.12
CA MET A 111 -4.09 -5.92 5.20
C MET A 111 -5.20 -6.89 5.58
N TYR A 112 -5.18 -8.10 4.99
CA TYR A 112 -6.29 -9.05 5.06
C TYR A 112 -5.91 -10.39 5.71
N GLY A 113 -4.63 -10.59 6.01
CA GLY A 113 -4.10 -11.89 6.38
C GLY A 113 -4.02 -12.83 5.17
N ALA A 114 -3.45 -14.00 5.39
CA ALA A 114 -3.57 -15.11 4.46
C ALA A 114 -3.90 -16.39 5.23
N ARG A 115 -4.70 -17.26 4.62
CA ARG A 115 -5.12 -18.54 5.19
C ARG A 115 -4.21 -19.63 4.61
N PRO A 116 -3.62 -20.50 5.44
CA PRO A 116 -2.80 -21.58 4.90
C PRO A 116 -3.63 -22.52 4.05
N THR A 117 -2.97 -23.14 3.09
CA THR A 117 -3.58 -24.09 2.15
C THR A 117 -3.82 -25.46 2.77
N THR A 118 -3.30 -25.71 3.98
CA THR A 118 -3.45 -26.95 4.76
C THR A 118 -3.77 -26.64 6.22
N ASP A 119 -4.58 -27.48 6.86
CA ASP A 119 -5.11 -27.22 8.21
C ASP A 119 -4.06 -27.30 9.33
N PHE A 120 -2.88 -27.88 9.07
CA PHE A 120 -1.87 -28.16 10.09
C PHE A 120 -0.99 -26.95 10.47
N GLU A 121 -0.95 -25.87 9.68
CA GLU A 121 -0.04 -24.73 9.89
C GLU A 121 -0.76 -23.41 10.20
N VAL A 122 -2.06 -23.46 10.48
CA VAL A 122 -2.92 -22.28 10.69
C VAL A 122 -2.38 -21.30 11.72
N THR A 123 -1.87 -21.80 12.85
CA THR A 123 -1.41 -20.96 13.96
C THR A 123 -0.07 -20.28 13.69
N VAL A 124 0.88 -20.98 13.07
CA VAL A 124 2.20 -20.44 12.72
C VAL A 124 2.06 -19.37 11.65
N TYR A 125 1.26 -19.66 10.64
CA TYR A 125 1.03 -18.75 9.52
C TYR A 125 0.29 -17.48 9.96
N ALA A 126 -0.68 -17.61 10.87
CA ALA A 126 -1.37 -16.46 11.46
C ALA A 126 -0.43 -15.60 12.34
N ALA A 127 0.44 -16.22 13.13
CA ALA A 127 1.43 -15.51 13.94
C ALA A 127 2.44 -14.74 13.07
N GLU A 128 2.84 -15.30 11.93
CA GLU A 128 3.68 -14.62 10.95
C GLU A 128 2.96 -13.41 10.33
N ASN A 129 1.70 -13.57 9.92
CA ASN A 129 0.88 -12.44 9.43
C ASN A 129 0.81 -11.31 10.46
N ALA A 130 0.57 -11.66 11.73
CA ALA A 130 0.49 -10.69 12.83
C ALA A 130 1.83 -9.96 13.05
N ARG A 131 2.97 -10.67 12.92
CA ARG A 131 4.30 -10.06 13.00
C ARG A 131 4.56 -9.10 11.84
N LEU A 132 4.22 -9.48 10.60
CA LEU A 132 4.34 -8.59 9.44
C LEU A 132 3.44 -7.36 9.58
N ALA A 133 2.20 -7.54 10.01
CA ALA A 133 1.27 -6.44 10.21
C ALA A 133 1.68 -5.50 11.35
N ALA A 134 2.27 -6.04 12.43
CA ALA A 134 2.82 -5.23 13.52
C ALA A 134 4.06 -4.45 13.07
N LEU A 135 4.96 -5.09 12.31
CA LEU A 135 6.17 -4.45 11.80
C LEU A 135 5.86 -3.36 10.77
N LEU A 136 4.84 -3.57 9.94
CA LEU A 136 4.45 -2.66 8.86
C LEU A 136 3.27 -1.75 9.24
N ARG A 137 3.04 -1.55 10.54
CA ARG A 137 1.90 -0.77 11.05
C ARG A 137 1.86 0.66 10.49
N ASP A 138 3.00 1.34 10.43
CA ASP A 138 3.05 2.75 10.01
C ASP A 138 2.80 2.91 8.50
N ALA A 139 2.98 1.84 7.72
CA ALA A 139 2.70 1.82 6.27
C ALA A 139 1.24 1.47 5.95
N ARG A 140 0.42 1.17 6.97
CA ARG A 140 -0.96 0.73 6.77
C ARG A 140 -1.80 1.75 5.99
N THR A 141 -1.68 3.03 6.32
CA THR A 141 -2.40 4.10 5.62
C THR A 141 -2.00 4.16 4.14
N ALA A 142 -0.71 4.05 3.83
CA ALA A 142 -0.25 4.00 2.43
C ALA A 142 -0.80 2.76 1.69
N PHE A 143 -0.88 1.60 2.37
CA PHE A 143 -1.48 0.40 1.80
C PHE A 143 -2.98 0.54 1.54
N GLU A 144 -3.72 1.24 2.40
CA GLU A 144 -5.13 1.57 2.16
C GLU A 144 -5.31 2.40 0.88
N PHE A 145 -4.44 3.39 0.65
CA PHE A 145 -4.42 4.13 -0.62
C PHE A 145 -4.12 3.24 -1.83
N LEU A 146 -3.16 2.33 -1.74
CA LEU A 146 -2.87 1.37 -2.81
C LEU A 146 -4.09 0.48 -3.09
N CYS A 147 -4.77 -0.02 -2.04
CA CYS A 147 -5.98 -0.81 -2.17
C CYS A 147 -7.13 -0.02 -2.80
N ALA A 148 -7.27 1.27 -2.47
CA ALA A 148 -8.29 2.13 -3.08
C ALA A 148 -7.97 2.46 -4.55
N THR A 149 -6.69 2.59 -4.90
CA THR A 149 -6.24 2.96 -6.24
C THR A 149 -6.31 1.78 -7.22
N TRP A 150 -5.93 0.57 -6.77
CA TRP A 150 -5.89 -0.65 -7.57
C TRP A 150 -6.54 -1.83 -6.84
N PRO A 151 -7.85 -1.77 -6.56
CA PRO A 151 -8.56 -2.77 -5.76
C PRO A 151 -8.51 -4.17 -6.38
N GLU A 152 -8.58 -4.28 -7.71
CA GLU A 152 -8.51 -5.55 -8.44
C GLU A 152 -7.19 -6.30 -8.21
N VAL A 153 -6.10 -5.56 -7.96
CA VAL A 153 -4.78 -6.13 -7.67
C VAL A 153 -4.65 -6.43 -6.18
N PHE A 154 -4.86 -5.43 -5.32
CA PHE A 154 -4.51 -5.53 -3.91
C PHE A 154 -5.60 -6.18 -3.05
N MET A 155 -6.85 -6.21 -3.51
CA MET A 155 -7.94 -6.90 -2.82
C MET A 155 -8.26 -8.26 -3.44
N GLY A 156 -7.55 -8.69 -4.49
CA GLY A 156 -7.83 -9.93 -5.24
C GLY A 156 -7.98 -11.17 -4.34
N GLN A 157 -7.03 -11.40 -3.43
CA GLN A 157 -7.09 -12.53 -2.50
C GLN A 157 -8.32 -12.47 -1.57
N ALA A 158 -8.64 -11.28 -1.05
CA ALA A 158 -9.80 -11.09 -0.18
C ALA A 158 -11.11 -11.29 -0.96
N SER A 159 -11.17 -10.76 -2.19
CA SER A 159 -12.29 -10.95 -3.12
C SER A 159 -12.50 -12.41 -3.51
N GLU A 160 -11.44 -13.18 -3.73
CA GLU A 160 -11.54 -14.63 -3.97
C GLU A 160 -12.06 -15.37 -2.74
N ALA A 161 -11.62 -15.00 -1.53
CA ALA A 161 -12.12 -15.60 -0.30
C ALA A 161 -13.62 -15.32 -0.11
N LEU A 162 -14.08 -14.10 -0.37
CA LEU A 162 -15.49 -13.74 -0.32
C LEU A 162 -16.31 -14.49 -1.38
N ALA A 163 -15.79 -14.59 -2.61
CA ALA A 163 -16.45 -15.33 -3.68
C ALA A 163 -16.64 -16.82 -3.32
N LYS A 164 -15.66 -17.44 -2.64
CA LYS A 164 -15.78 -18.82 -2.13
C LYS A 164 -16.86 -18.98 -1.07
N LEU A 165 -17.24 -17.90 -0.39
CA LEU A 165 -18.32 -17.85 0.60
C LEU A 165 -19.66 -17.43 -0.01
N GLY A 166 -19.73 -17.21 -1.33
CA GLY A 166 -20.93 -16.69 -2.00
C GLY A 166 -21.20 -15.21 -1.76
N LEU A 167 -20.21 -14.47 -1.25
CA LEU A 167 -20.32 -13.04 -0.95
C LEU A 167 -19.83 -12.18 -2.13
N PRO A 168 -20.33 -10.93 -2.27
CA PRO A 168 -19.84 -9.99 -3.27
C PRO A 168 -18.34 -9.75 -3.13
N ARG A 169 -17.67 -9.59 -4.28
CA ARG A 169 -16.24 -9.22 -4.34
C ARG A 169 -16.04 -7.77 -3.91
N LEU A 170 -14.86 -7.47 -3.39
CA LEU A 170 -14.47 -6.11 -3.06
C LEU A 170 -14.10 -5.41 -4.38
N HIS A 171 -14.82 -4.32 -4.68
CA HIS A 171 -14.57 -3.43 -5.81
C HIS A 171 -14.45 -2.00 -5.28
N ALA A 172 -13.76 -1.12 -6.02
CA ALA A 172 -13.77 0.31 -5.70
C ALA A 172 -15.21 0.84 -5.68
N PRO A 173 -15.53 1.79 -4.78
CA PRO A 173 -16.79 2.52 -4.84
C PRO A 173 -16.99 3.11 -6.23
N ALA A 174 -18.19 3.01 -6.78
CA ALA A 174 -18.53 3.68 -8.02
C ALA A 174 -18.28 5.20 -7.86
N PRO A 175 -17.76 5.89 -8.90
CA PRO A 175 -17.63 7.34 -8.85
C PRO A 175 -18.98 7.98 -8.50
N PRO A 176 -18.99 9.09 -7.72
CA PRO A 176 -20.23 9.79 -7.44
C PRO A 176 -20.90 10.17 -8.76
N ALA A 177 -22.21 9.92 -8.85
CA ALA A 177 -22.98 10.28 -10.03
C ALA A 177 -22.78 11.77 -10.36
N PRO A 178 -22.67 12.15 -11.65
CA PRO A 178 -22.62 13.56 -12.03
C PRO A 178 -23.81 14.29 -11.43
N ARG A 179 -23.55 15.45 -10.79
CA ARG A 179 -24.64 16.30 -10.29
C ARG A 179 -25.54 16.65 -11.48
N GLU A 180 -26.81 16.29 -11.39
CA GLU A 180 -27.80 16.71 -12.38
C GLU A 180 -27.79 18.24 -12.46
N PRO A 181 -27.76 18.83 -13.67
CA PRO A 181 -27.81 20.28 -13.81
C PRO A 181 -29.12 20.79 -13.20
N PRO A 182 -29.11 21.98 -12.54
CA PRO A 182 -30.32 22.57 -12.01
C PRO A 182 -31.35 22.72 -13.13
N LEU A 183 -32.58 22.24 -12.90
CA LEU A 183 -33.73 22.55 -13.73
C LEU A 183 -33.89 24.07 -13.73
N GLU A 184 -33.62 24.71 -14.88
CA GLU A 184 -33.97 26.10 -15.09
C GLU A 184 -35.47 26.25 -14.88
N SER A 185 -35.84 26.99 -13.84
CA SER A 185 -37.24 27.39 -13.62
C SER A 185 -37.48 28.57 -14.56
N GLU A 186 -38.16 28.32 -15.68
CA GLU A 186 -38.78 29.36 -16.49
C GLU A 186 -39.91 29.98 -15.67
N ASP A 187 -39.61 31.02 -14.88
CA ASP A 187 -40.62 31.90 -14.31
C ASP A 187 -40.04 33.32 -14.24
N GLY A 188 -40.55 34.19 -15.10
CA GLY A 188 -40.14 35.58 -15.17
C GLY A 188 -40.92 36.34 -16.24
N GLU A 189 -42.23 36.42 -16.07
CA GLU A 189 -43.11 37.36 -16.76
C GLU A 189 -42.75 38.80 -16.33
N PRO A 190 -42.38 39.71 -17.26
CA PRO A 190 -42.33 41.13 -16.97
C PRO A 190 -43.62 41.79 -17.48
N ASP A 191 -44.46 42.15 -16.51
CA ASP A 191 -45.49 43.19 -16.61
C ASP A 191 -44.81 44.53 -16.92
N ASP A 192 -45.21 45.18 -18.02
CA ASP A 192 -44.83 46.57 -18.32
C ASP A 192 -45.96 47.26 -19.10
N GLY A 193 -46.67 48.16 -18.40
CA GLY A 193 -47.08 49.48 -18.89
C GLY A 193 -48.43 49.65 -19.56
#